data_AF-A0A800KLF4-F1
#
_entry.id   AF-A0A800KLF4-F1
#
_cell.length_a   1.000
_cell.length_b   1.000
_cell.length_c   1.000
_cell.angle_alpha   90.00
_cell.angle_beta   90.00
_cell.angle_gamma   90.00
#
_symmetry.space_group_name_H-M   'P 1'
#
loop_
_entity.id
_entity.type
_entity.pdbx_description
1 polymer ?
#
loop_
_entity_poly.entity_id
_entity_poly.type
_entity_poly.pdbx_seq_one_letter_code
_entity_poly.pdbx_strand_id
1 'polypeptide(L)'
;MTTPEQKSEATALAEAAFIGAQFVWLIGTGGFAWILRDGLGPDAVTTAGESALAQTFWTFYWGPVCLALVVVDIVWWRSRRRRDS
;
A
#
# COMPACT_ATOMS: atom_id res chain seq x y z
N MET A 1 32.68 -0.36 -10.59
CA MET A 1 32.53 1.11 -10.55
C MET A 1 31.47 1.42 -11.60
N THR A 2 30.22 1.67 -11.18
CA THR A 2 29.13 1.97 -12.11
C THR A 2 29.33 3.38 -12.65
N THR A 3 29.15 3.57 -13.96
CA THR A 3 29.28 4.90 -14.56
C THR A 3 28.12 5.79 -14.09
N PRO A 4 28.29 7.13 -14.05
CA PRO A 4 27.22 8.04 -13.60
C PRO A 4 25.91 7.88 -14.39
N GLU A 5 25.99 7.48 -15.67
CA GLU A 5 24.86 7.14 -16.53
C GLU A 5 24.06 5.91 -16.03
N GLN A 6 24.73 4.82 -15.66
CA GLN A 6 24.06 3.63 -15.10
C GLN A 6 23.33 3.93 -13.78
N LYS A 7 23.84 4.89 -13.01
CA LYS A 7 23.21 5.30 -11.75
C LYS A 7 21.92 6.09 -12.00
N SER A 8 21.88 6.94 -13.04
CA SER A 8 20.67 7.72 -13.36
C SER A 8 19.54 6.85 -13.92
N GLU A 9 19.88 5.88 -14.78
CA GLU A 9 18.90 4.90 -15.29
C GLU A 9 18.29 4.05 -14.16
N ALA A 10 19.10 3.60 -13.21
CA ALA A 10 18.63 2.83 -12.06
C ALA A 10 17.65 3.61 -11.18
N THR A 11 17.88 4.90 -10.95
CA THR A 11 16.94 5.78 -10.23
C THR A 11 15.63 5.97 -10.99
N ALA A 12 15.69 6.23 -12.30
CA ALA A 12 14.48 6.40 -13.11
C ALA A 12 13.63 5.12 -13.16
N LEU A 13 14.27 3.95 -13.25
CA LEU A 13 13.60 2.66 -13.17
C LEU A 13 12.97 2.42 -11.79
N ALA A 14 13.66 2.79 -10.70
CA ALA A 14 13.12 2.67 -9.35
C ALA A 14 11.90 3.58 -9.14
N GLU A 15 11.94 4.81 -9.64
CA GLU A 15 10.82 5.75 -9.61
C GLU A 15 9.63 5.23 -10.44
N ALA A 16 9.88 4.74 -11.65
CA ALA A 16 8.85 4.17 -12.51
C ALA A 16 8.22 2.91 -11.88
N ALA A 17 9.03 2.03 -11.28
CA ALA A 17 8.56 0.85 -10.57
C ALA A 17 7.75 1.22 -9.33
N PHE A 18 8.16 2.25 -8.59
CA PHE A 18 7.42 2.76 -7.44
C PHE A 18 6.06 3.30 -7.86
N ILE A 19 6.02 4.18 -8.87
CA ILE A 19 4.77 4.74 -9.42
C ILE A 19 3.88 3.61 -9.95
N GLY A 20 4.43 2.67 -10.73
CA GLY A 20 3.71 1.52 -11.25
C GLY A 20 3.10 0.66 -10.14
N ALA A 21 3.87 0.40 -9.08
CA ALA A 21 3.39 -0.34 -7.91
C ALA A 21 2.23 0.39 -7.20
N GLN A 22 2.30 1.72 -7.09
CA GLN A 22 1.19 2.51 -6.53
C GLN A 22 -0.08 2.41 -7.39
N PHE A 23 0.05 2.45 -8.73
CA PHE A 23 -1.09 2.31 -9.63
C PHE A 23 -1.72 0.91 -9.56
N VAL A 24 -0.91 -0.15 -9.55
CA VAL A 24 -1.39 -1.53 -9.38
C VAL A 24 -2.10 -1.69 -8.04
N TRP A 25 -1.58 -1.09 -6.98
CA TRP A 25 -2.19 -1.14 -5.65
C TRP A 25 -3.51 -0.34 -5.59
N LEU A 26 -3.52 0.89 -6.12
CA LEU A 26 -4.72 1.74 -6.18
C LEU A 26 -5.84 1.09 -7.00
N ILE A 27 -5.53 0.59 -8.18
CA ILE A 27 -6.56 0.04 -9.09
C ILE A 27 -6.94 -1.38 -8.65
N GLY A 28 -5.97 -2.25 -8.41
CA GLY A 28 -6.21 -3.64 -8.07
C GLY A 28 -6.80 -3.77 -6.66
N THR A 29 -6.10 -3.25 -5.66
CA THR A 29 -6.52 -3.36 -4.26
C THR A 29 -7.67 -2.41 -3.95
N GLY A 30 -7.71 -1.21 -4.56
CA GLY A 30 -8.85 -0.28 -4.44
C GLY A 30 -10.11 -0.77 -5.11
N GLY A 31 -10.03 -1.26 -6.34
CA GLY A 31 -11.18 -1.87 -7.00
C GLY A 31 -11.70 -3.07 -6.22
N PHE A 32 -10.81 -3.95 -5.76
CA PHE A 32 -11.20 -5.14 -4.99
C PHE A 32 -11.80 -4.79 -3.62
N ALA A 33 -11.20 -3.84 -2.89
CA ALA A 33 -11.74 -3.32 -1.63
C ALA A 33 -13.12 -2.69 -1.81
N TRP A 34 -13.33 -1.98 -2.92
CA TRP A 34 -14.61 -1.36 -3.23
C TRP A 34 -15.69 -2.43 -3.54
N ILE A 35 -15.31 -3.47 -4.30
CA ILE A 35 -16.17 -4.63 -4.57
C ILE A 35 -16.52 -5.39 -3.27
N LEU A 36 -15.55 -5.58 -2.37
CA LEU A 36 -15.79 -6.24 -1.09
C LEU A 36 -16.66 -5.41 -0.13
N ARG A 37 -16.54 -4.08 -0.17
CA ARG A 37 -17.35 -3.17 0.65
C ARG A 37 -18.81 -3.14 0.21
N ASP A 38 -19.02 -2.91 -1.08
CA ASP A 38 -20.38 -2.73 -1.62
C ASP A 38 -21.04 -4.07 -1.98
N GLY A 39 -20.26 -5.15 -2.06
CA GLY A 39 -20.73 -6.44 -2.54
C GLY A 39 -21.13 -6.41 -4.02
N LEU A 40 -21.35 -7.58 -4.61
CA LEU A 40 -21.92 -7.70 -5.96
C LEU A 40 -23.46 -7.75 -5.89
N GLY A 41 -24.08 -6.78 -5.23
CA GLY A 41 -25.52 -6.78 -4.94
C GLY A 41 -26.25 -5.51 -5.41
N PRO A 42 -27.58 -5.55 -5.61
CA PRO A 42 -28.36 -4.37 -6.01
C PRO A 42 -28.35 -3.25 -4.95
N ASP A 43 -28.03 -3.58 -3.70
CA ASP A 43 -27.87 -2.60 -2.62
C ASP A 43 -26.48 -1.91 -2.62
N ALA A 44 -25.54 -2.35 -3.46
CA ALA A 44 -24.21 -1.76 -3.62
C ALA A 44 -24.24 -0.26 -3.96
N VAL A 45 -25.34 0.19 -4.57
CA VAL A 45 -25.58 1.59 -4.96
C VAL A 45 -26.30 2.42 -3.89
N THR A 46 -26.67 1.84 -2.75
CA THR A 46 -27.42 2.55 -1.70
C THR A 46 -26.53 3.43 -0.83
N THR A 47 -25.23 3.14 -0.77
CA THR A 47 -24.25 3.93 -0.02
C THR A 47 -23.65 5.02 -0.92
N ALA A 48 -24.26 6.21 -0.93
CA ALA A 48 -23.80 7.35 -1.72
C ALA A 48 -23.15 8.45 -0.86
N GLY A 49 -22.21 9.20 -1.44
CA GLY A 49 -21.64 10.42 -0.84
C GLY A 49 -20.43 10.19 0.07
N GLU A 50 -20.28 11.03 1.10
CA GLU A 50 -19.09 11.08 1.98
C GLU A 50 -18.91 9.83 2.85
N SER A 51 -20.00 9.16 3.24
CA SER A 51 -19.95 7.93 4.04
C SER A 51 -19.28 6.78 3.29
N ALA A 52 -19.51 6.70 1.98
CA ALA A 52 -18.86 5.76 1.08
C ALA A 52 -17.35 6.03 1.01
N LEU A 53 -16.95 7.28 0.80
CA LEU A 53 -15.53 7.64 0.79
C LEU A 53 -14.85 7.28 2.11
N ALA A 54 -15.45 7.62 3.25
CA ALA A 54 -14.90 7.32 4.57
C ALA A 54 -14.69 5.81 4.81
N GLN A 55 -15.65 4.97 4.42
CA GLN A 55 -15.53 3.51 4.54
C GLN A 55 -14.47 2.94 3.59
N THR A 56 -14.40 3.43 2.36
CA THR A 56 -13.36 3.03 1.40
C THR A 56 -11.97 3.45 1.88
N PHE A 57 -11.84 4.66 2.44
CA PHE A 57 -10.60 5.13 3.06
C PHE A 57 -10.22 4.31 4.30
N TRP A 58 -11.18 3.90 5.12
CA TRP A 58 -10.92 2.99 6.25
C TRP A 58 -10.38 1.64 5.78
N THR A 59 -10.94 1.07 4.72
CA THR A 59 -10.43 -0.16 4.10
C THR A 59 -9.03 0.05 3.50
N PHE A 60 -8.76 1.22 2.93
CA PHE A 60 -7.45 1.58 2.37
C PHE A 60 -6.37 1.86 3.42
N TYR A 61 -6.74 2.41 4.58
CA TYR A 61 -5.80 2.70 5.68
C TYR A 61 -5.18 1.43 6.27
N TRP A 62 -5.82 0.26 6.12
CA TRP A 62 -5.22 -1.00 6.54
C TRP A 62 -3.89 -1.30 5.83
N GLY A 63 -3.69 -0.87 4.58
CA GLY A 63 -2.42 -1.08 3.88
C GLY A 63 -1.24 -0.37 4.56
N PRO A 64 -1.27 0.97 4.67
CA PRO A 64 -0.25 1.74 5.40
C PRO A 64 -0.12 1.33 6.86
N VAL A 65 -1.22 0.99 7.54
CA VAL A 65 -1.20 0.53 8.94
C VAL A 65 -0.50 -0.81 9.07
N CYS A 66 -0.82 -1.79 8.22
CA CYS A 66 -0.13 -3.09 8.19
C CYS A 66 1.35 -2.94 7.86
N LEU A 67 1.71 -2.07 6.91
CA LEU A 67 3.09 -1.78 6.59
C LEU A 67 3.84 -1.17 7.79
N ALA A 68 3.21 -0.21 8.49
CA ALA A 68 3.78 0.40 9.69
C ALA A 68 3.99 -0.65 10.80
N LEU A 69 3.04 -1.55 11.00
CA LEU A 69 3.15 -2.64 11.98
C LEU A 69 4.29 -3.61 11.62
N VAL A 70 4.45 -3.97 10.35
CA VAL A 70 5.56 -4.82 9.88
C VAL A 70 6.91 -4.13 10.10
N VAL A 71 7.02 -2.82 9.83
CA VAL A 71 8.25 -2.06 10.10
C VAL A 71 8.57 -2.07 11.60
N VAL A 72 7.57 -1.84 12.45
CA VAL A 72 7.73 -1.89 13.91
C VAL A 72 8.19 -3.28 14.35
N ASP A 73 7.59 -4.35 13.83
CA ASP A 73 7.97 -5.72 14.16
C ASP A 73 9.43 -6.03 13.74
N ILE A 74 9.83 -5.64 12.53
CA ILE A 74 11.21 -5.81 12.04
C ILE A 74 12.20 -5.03 12.92
N VAL A 75 11.90 -3.77 13.25
CA VAL A 75 12.75 -2.93 14.09
C VAL A 75 12.84 -3.51 15.51
N TRP A 76 11.72 -3.95 16.06
CA TRP A 76 11.65 -4.57 17.37
C TRP A 76 12.46 -5.87 17.43
N TRP A 77 12.25 -6.78 16.47
CA TRP A 77 13.01 -8.02 16.35
C TRP A 77 14.51 -7.77 16.21
N ARG A 78 14.91 -6.80 15.37
CA ARG A 78 16.32 -6.42 15.18
C ARG A 78 16.93 -5.84 16.46
N SER A 79 16.15 -5.09 17.23
CA SER A 79 16.58 -4.52 18.51
C SER A 79 16.74 -5.59 19.58
N ARG A 80 15.87 -6.60 19.57
CA ARG A 80 15.96 -7.75 20.50
C ARG A 80 17.22 -8.57 20.25
N ARG A 81 17.56 -8.87 18.98
CA ARG A 81 18.81 -9.58 18.64
C ARG A 81 20.08 -8.92 19.18
N ARG A 82 20.10 -7.60 19.37
CA ARG A 82 21.27 -6.88 19.91
C ARG A 82 21.41 -6.97 21.43
N ARG A 83 20.37 -7.35 22.17
CA ARG A 83 20.43 -7.48 23.64
C ARG A 83 20.92 -8.86 24.10
N ASP A 84 20.83 -9.86 23.21
CA ASP A 84 21.18 -11.25 23.51
C ASP A 84 22.63 -11.61 23.05
N SER A 85 23.44 -10.61 22.66
CA SER A 85 24.86 -10.74 22.25
C SER A 85 25.77 -9.99 23.23
#